data_AF-A0A9P7DRF6-F1
#
_entry.id   AF-A0A9P7DRF6-F1
#
_cell.length_a   1.000
_cell.length_b   1.000
_cell.length_c   1.000
_cell.angle_alpha   90.00
_cell.angle_beta   90.00
_cell.angle_gamma   90.00
#
_symmetry.space_group_name_H-M   'P 1'
#
loop_
_entity.id
_entity.type
_entity.pdbx_description
1 polymer ?
#
loop_
_entity_poly.entity_id
_entity_poly.type
_entity_poly.pdbx_seq_one_letter_code
_entity_poly.pdbx_strand_id
1 'polypeptide(L)'
;GHDPAGVDATQEGQLAVLCPACPQFGKNVPNDLEDISPNQHWLYSLFLAINANFHLKCHFVSNDVKDPGLSHGWGYFMEERWYKAHLHDHADKVQESLCISHSTVNMANTKTSKGLAATGVGSVVCAQHDMQLANGVGDLQKGESK
;
A
#
# COMPACT_ATOMS: atom_id res chain seq x y z
N GLY A 1 -7.86 18.81 2.66
CA GLY A 1 -7.94 18.11 3.95
C GLY A 1 -8.85 18.88 4.88
N HIS A 2 -9.46 18.20 5.86
CA HIS A 2 -10.20 18.85 6.95
C HIS A 2 -9.27 19.33 8.08
N ASP A 3 -7.97 19.39 7.83
CA ASP A 3 -7.02 19.94 8.79
C ASP A 3 -7.32 21.44 8.99
N PRO A 4 -7.48 21.92 10.24
CA PRO A 4 -7.76 23.32 10.53
C PRO A 4 -6.71 24.30 9.97
N ALA A 5 -5.48 23.85 9.74
CA ALA A 5 -4.41 24.64 9.12
C ALA A 5 -4.40 24.59 7.59
N GLY A 6 -5.35 23.88 6.96
CA GLY A 6 -5.55 23.83 5.52
C GLY A 6 -4.96 22.60 4.84
N VAL A 7 -4.99 22.59 3.51
CA VAL A 7 -4.57 21.43 2.72
C VAL A 7 -3.08 21.11 2.89
N ASP A 8 -2.23 22.14 2.97
CA ASP A 8 -0.78 22.00 3.10
C ASP A 8 -0.34 21.41 4.45
N ALA A 9 -1.22 21.44 5.45
CA ALA A 9 -0.99 20.83 6.76
C ALA A 9 -1.40 19.35 6.82
N THR A 10 -2.04 18.83 5.78
CA THR A 10 -2.49 17.43 5.75
C THR A 10 -1.26 16.51 5.70
N GLN A 11 -1.14 15.62 6.68
CA GLN A 11 -0.03 14.67 6.79
C GLN A 11 -0.27 13.42 5.95
N GLU A 12 0.80 12.66 5.71
CA GLU A 12 0.72 11.36 5.05
C GLU A 12 -0.27 10.43 5.77
N GLY A 13 -1.15 9.79 4.99
CA GLY A 13 -2.12 8.84 5.50
C GLY A 13 -3.29 9.43 6.31
N GLN A 14 -3.29 10.73 6.61
CA GLN A 14 -4.27 11.35 7.51
C GLN A 14 -5.71 11.32 6.98
N LEU A 15 -5.89 11.24 5.66
CA LEU A 15 -7.20 11.13 5.00
C LEU A 15 -7.67 9.67 4.84
N ALA A 16 -6.84 8.68 5.20
CA ALA A 16 -7.24 7.28 5.14
C ALA A 16 -8.24 6.94 6.25
N VAL A 17 -9.28 6.19 5.89
CA VAL A 17 -10.21 5.66 6.88
C VAL A 17 -9.59 4.39 7.46
N LEU A 18 -9.21 4.47 8.73
CA LEU A 18 -8.66 3.33 9.45
C LEU A 18 -9.74 2.28 9.70
N CYS A 19 -9.37 1.00 9.69
CA CYS A 19 -10.30 -0.06 10.02
C CYS A 19 -10.78 0.06 11.48
N PRO A 20 -12.08 0.28 11.73
CA PRO A 20 -12.58 0.55 13.09
C PRO A 20 -12.48 -0.67 14.01
N ALA A 21 -12.41 -1.87 13.44
CA ALA A 21 -12.33 -3.13 14.17
C ALA A 21 -10.89 -3.59 14.42
N CYS A 22 -9.91 -3.11 13.65
CA CYS A 22 -8.51 -3.45 13.89
C CYS A 22 -7.97 -2.61 15.08
N PRO A 23 -6.98 -3.11 15.83
CA PRO A 23 -6.48 -2.44 17.04
C PRO A 23 -5.80 -1.10 16.71
N GLN A 24 -6.22 -0.05 17.42
CA GLN A 24 -5.72 1.32 17.31
C GLN A 24 -5.40 1.86 18.72
N PHE A 25 -4.10 1.95 19.01
CA PHE A 25 -3.59 2.54 20.26
C PHE A 25 -4.09 3.97 20.45
N GLY A 26 -4.53 4.28 21.68
CA GLY A 26 -5.11 5.59 22.02
C GLY A 26 -6.54 5.82 21.51
N LYS A 27 -7.18 4.82 20.88
CA LYS A 27 -8.58 4.91 20.40
C LYS A 27 -9.45 3.76 20.92
N ASN A 28 -9.15 2.53 20.52
CA ASN A 28 -9.96 1.34 20.84
C ASN A 28 -9.15 0.22 21.52
N VAL A 29 -7.87 0.44 21.80
CA VAL A 29 -7.02 -0.45 22.60
C VAL A 29 -6.85 0.15 24.00
N PRO A 30 -7.01 -0.65 25.09
CA PRO A 30 -6.76 -0.19 26.45
C PRO A 30 -5.32 0.31 26.64
N ASN A 31 -5.13 1.35 27.45
CA ASN A 31 -3.80 1.93 27.70
C ASN A 31 -2.92 1.04 28.61
N ASP A 32 -3.56 0.19 29.41
CA ASP A 32 -3.00 -0.78 30.35
C ASP A 32 -2.75 -2.14 29.68
N LEU A 33 -2.37 -2.15 28.39
CA LEU A 33 -2.11 -3.39 27.64
C LEU A 33 -1.02 -4.26 28.31
N GLU A 34 -0.06 -3.63 29.00
CA GLU A 34 1.00 -4.32 29.76
C GLU A 34 0.45 -5.13 30.95
N ASP A 35 -0.69 -4.71 31.51
CA ASP A 35 -1.37 -5.39 32.63
C ASP A 35 -2.29 -6.52 32.14
N ILE A 36 -2.56 -6.59 30.83
CA ILE A 36 -3.37 -7.65 30.22
C ILE A 36 -2.53 -8.93 30.15
N SER A 37 -3.14 -10.05 30.58
CA SER A 37 -2.51 -11.37 30.51
C SER A 37 -2.00 -11.67 29.10
N PRO A 38 -0.76 -12.22 28.96
CA PRO A 38 -0.19 -12.55 27.65
C PRO A 38 -1.11 -13.42 26.77
N ASN A 39 -1.93 -14.28 27.39
CA ASN A 39 -2.89 -15.14 26.68
C ASN A 39 -4.07 -14.38 26.05
N GLN A 40 -4.18 -13.08 26.26
CA GLN A 40 -5.21 -12.21 25.70
C GLN A 40 -4.65 -11.18 24.71
N HIS A 41 -3.32 -11.09 24.55
CA HIS A 41 -2.68 -10.14 23.61
C HIS A 41 -3.13 -10.34 22.16
N TRP A 42 -3.51 -11.56 21.79
CA TRP A 42 -4.02 -11.88 20.46
C TRP A 42 -5.29 -11.09 20.10
N LEU A 43 -6.10 -10.66 21.08
CA LEU A 43 -7.28 -9.83 20.87
C LEU A 43 -6.94 -8.44 20.30
N TYR A 44 -5.71 -7.98 20.53
CA TYR A 44 -5.21 -6.67 20.10
C TYR A 44 -4.12 -6.79 19.02
N SER A 45 -4.08 -7.93 18.34
CA SER A 45 -3.12 -8.18 17.26
C SER A 45 -3.68 -7.71 15.91
N LEU A 46 -2.86 -6.97 15.16
CA LEU A 46 -3.18 -6.56 13.79
C LEU A 46 -2.76 -7.65 12.80
N PHE A 47 -3.70 -8.15 12.03
CA PHE A 47 -3.44 -9.12 10.97
C PHE A 47 -3.37 -8.41 9.63
N LEU A 48 -2.22 -8.49 8.97
CA LEU A 48 -1.98 -7.86 7.67
C LEU A 48 -1.96 -8.89 6.56
N ALA A 49 -2.56 -8.54 5.43
CA ALA A 49 -2.44 -9.27 4.18
C ALA A 49 -1.92 -8.32 3.10
N ILE A 50 -1.17 -8.87 2.14
CA ILE A 50 -0.74 -8.17 0.94
C ILE A 50 -1.55 -8.72 -0.22
N ASN A 51 -2.25 -7.83 -0.92
CA ASN A 51 -3.03 -8.16 -2.10
C ASN A 51 -2.52 -7.36 -3.30
N ALA A 52 -2.60 -7.94 -4.50
CA ALA A 52 -2.18 -7.29 -5.73
C ALA A 52 -3.27 -7.39 -6.79
N ASN A 53 -3.60 -6.25 -7.40
CA ASN A 53 -4.53 -6.16 -8.51
C ASN A 53 -3.77 -5.79 -9.79
N PHE A 54 -3.55 -6.77 -10.66
CA PHE A 54 -2.83 -6.61 -11.93
C PHE A 54 -3.73 -6.16 -13.10
N HIS A 55 -4.99 -5.85 -12.82
CA HIS A 55 -5.92 -5.33 -13.80
C HIS A 55 -6.09 -3.81 -13.70
N LEU A 56 -5.71 -3.19 -12.56
CA LEU A 56 -5.71 -1.75 -12.38
C LEU A 56 -4.48 -1.11 -13.02
N LYS A 57 -4.54 -0.89 -14.34
CA LYS A 57 -3.43 -0.31 -15.12
C LYS A 57 -3.54 1.20 -15.19
N CYS A 58 -2.39 1.87 -15.07
CA CYS A 58 -2.27 3.31 -15.27
C CYS A 58 -1.45 3.59 -16.55
N HIS A 59 -1.99 4.41 -17.45
CA HIS A 59 -1.29 4.86 -18.65
C HIS A 59 -0.40 6.07 -18.34
N PHE A 60 0.65 6.28 -19.14
CA PHE A 60 1.43 7.51 -19.01
C PHE A 60 0.56 8.75 -19.24
N VAL A 61 0.65 9.69 -18.33
CA VAL A 61 0.10 11.04 -18.47
C VAL A 61 1.12 11.94 -19.17
N SER A 62 0.67 13.10 -19.65
CA SER A 62 1.56 14.01 -20.39
C SER A 62 2.70 14.59 -19.53
N ASN A 63 2.44 14.87 -18.26
CA ASN A 63 3.39 15.18 -17.17
C ASN A 63 2.60 15.56 -15.91
N ASP A 64 3.25 15.44 -14.74
CA ASP A 64 2.67 15.75 -13.43
C ASP A 64 2.27 17.22 -13.24
N VAL A 65 2.79 18.15 -14.05
CA VAL A 65 2.41 19.57 -13.97
C VAL A 65 1.02 19.80 -14.58
N LYS A 66 0.71 19.08 -15.66
CA LYS A 66 -0.59 19.15 -16.35
C LYS A 66 -1.62 18.22 -15.71
N ASP A 67 -1.17 17.15 -15.07
CA ASP A 67 -2.00 16.15 -14.43
C ASP A 67 -1.41 15.74 -13.06
N PRO A 68 -1.50 16.62 -12.05
CA PRO A 68 -0.94 16.36 -10.74
C PRO A 68 -1.74 15.30 -9.99
N GLY A 69 -1.03 14.46 -9.22
CA GLY A 69 -1.66 13.55 -8.28
C GLY A 69 -2.54 14.30 -7.28
N LEU A 70 -3.73 13.76 -6.99
CA LEU A 70 -4.71 14.46 -6.15
C LEU A 70 -4.26 14.57 -4.69
N SER A 71 -3.65 13.51 -4.16
CA SER A 71 -3.52 13.32 -2.71
C SER A 71 -2.07 13.25 -2.23
N HIS A 72 -1.06 13.16 -3.11
CA HIS A 72 0.38 13.11 -2.78
C HIS A 72 0.71 12.39 -1.45
N GLY A 73 0.18 11.19 -1.23
CA GLY A 73 0.44 10.43 0.01
C GLY A 73 -0.51 10.69 1.19
N TRP A 74 -1.49 11.58 1.10
CA TRP A 74 -2.39 11.87 2.24
C TRP A 74 -3.41 10.77 2.55
N GLY A 75 -3.55 9.75 1.69
CA GLY A 75 -4.57 8.69 1.82
C GLY A 75 -3.95 7.30 1.85
N TYR A 76 -4.51 6.40 1.03
CA TYR A 76 -4.06 5.01 0.98
C TYR A 76 -2.79 4.80 0.15
N PHE A 77 -2.59 5.61 -0.89
CA PHE A 77 -1.38 5.55 -1.72
C PHE A 77 -0.19 6.18 -1.00
N MET A 78 0.99 5.60 -1.17
CA MET A 78 2.25 6.23 -0.75
C MET A 78 2.52 7.52 -1.55
N GLU A 79 3.36 8.39 -1.02
CA GLU A 79 3.87 9.53 -1.78
C GLU A 79 4.72 9.02 -2.96
N GLU A 80 4.41 9.52 -4.14
CA GLU A 80 4.87 8.95 -5.40
C GLU A 80 6.38 9.12 -5.63
N ARG A 81 6.96 10.26 -5.25
CA ARG A 81 8.40 10.52 -5.44
C ARG A 81 9.24 9.62 -4.56
N TRP A 82 8.88 9.50 -3.28
CA TRP A 82 9.52 8.59 -2.34
C TRP A 82 9.41 7.14 -2.82
N TYR A 83 8.22 6.72 -3.27
CA TYR A 83 8.01 5.36 -3.75
C TYR A 83 8.83 5.07 -5.01
N LYS A 84 8.86 5.98 -5.99
CA LYS A 84 9.69 5.84 -7.20
C LYS A 84 11.19 5.80 -6.89
N ALA A 85 11.65 6.63 -5.95
CA ALA A 85 13.05 6.60 -5.49
C ALA A 85 13.39 5.25 -4.85
N HIS A 86 12.51 4.74 -3.98
CA HIS A 86 12.67 3.43 -3.38
C HIS A 86 12.76 2.32 -4.44
N LEU A 87 11.86 2.33 -5.43
CA LEU A 87 11.87 1.37 -6.54
C LEU A 87 13.15 1.44 -7.37
N HIS A 88 13.65 2.65 -7.63
CA HIS A 88 14.92 2.84 -8.35
C HIS A 88 16.09 2.21 -7.60
N ASP A 89 16.20 2.44 -6.29
CA ASP A 89 17.28 1.88 -5.46
C ASP A 89 17.20 0.36 -5.28
N HIS A 90 16.04 -0.23 -5.60
CA HIS A 90 15.75 -1.65 -5.42
C HIS A 90 15.51 -2.40 -6.73
N ALA A 91 15.74 -1.76 -7.89
CA ALA A 91 15.36 -2.28 -9.21
C ALA A 91 16.03 -3.62 -9.57
N ASP A 92 17.24 -3.86 -9.06
CA ASP A 92 18.06 -5.04 -9.39
C ASP A 92 17.84 -6.23 -8.46
N LYS A 93 16.97 -6.10 -7.45
CA LYS A 93 16.67 -7.21 -6.55
C LYS A 93 15.77 -8.22 -7.27
N VAL A 94 16.37 -9.27 -7.80
CA VAL A 94 15.63 -10.42 -8.33
C VAL A 94 14.91 -11.09 -7.17
N GLN A 95 13.58 -11.13 -7.24
CA GLN A 95 12.80 -11.88 -6.28
C GLN A 95 12.98 -13.37 -6.58
N GLU A 96 13.80 -14.04 -5.79
CA GLU A 96 13.91 -15.50 -5.82
C GLU A 96 12.64 -16.12 -5.21
N SER A 97 11.83 -16.80 -6.02
CA SER A 97 10.71 -17.58 -5.50
C SER A 97 11.24 -18.93 -5.01
N LEU A 98 11.19 -19.18 -3.70
CA LEU A 98 11.42 -20.52 -3.12
C LEU A 98 10.22 -21.47 -3.31
N CYS A 99 9.11 -20.98 -3.88
CA CYS A 99 7.88 -21.73 -4.10
C CYS A 99 7.90 -22.39 -5.49
N ILE A 100 7.84 -23.73 -5.52
CA ILE A 100 7.90 -24.57 -6.72
C ILE A 100 6.65 -24.40 -7.63
N SER A 101 5.59 -23.70 -7.17
CA SER A 101 4.30 -23.65 -7.88
C SER A 101 3.58 -22.29 -7.87
N HIS A 102 4.32 -21.17 -7.86
CA HIS A 102 3.74 -19.84 -8.14
C HIS A 102 4.19 -19.32 -9.51
N SER A 103 3.63 -19.88 -10.59
CA SER A 103 3.84 -19.44 -11.98
C SER A 103 3.62 -17.94 -12.16
N THR A 104 2.73 -17.35 -11.36
CA THR A 104 2.42 -15.92 -11.32
C THR A 104 3.61 -15.01 -11.00
N VAL A 105 4.47 -15.39 -10.03
CA VAL A 105 5.62 -14.57 -9.61
C VAL A 105 6.76 -14.68 -10.62
N ASN A 106 7.00 -15.90 -11.12
CA ASN A 106 8.07 -16.16 -12.08
C ASN A 106 7.80 -15.55 -13.46
N MET A 107 6.53 -15.36 -13.83
CA MET A 107 6.15 -14.79 -15.12
C MET A 107 5.75 -13.31 -15.07
N ALA A 108 5.83 -12.64 -13.90
CA ALA A 108 5.58 -11.19 -13.81
C ALA A 108 6.58 -10.34 -14.62
N ASN A 109 7.73 -10.93 -14.99
CA ASN A 109 8.83 -10.26 -15.67
C ASN A 109 8.66 -10.08 -17.20
N THR A 110 7.56 -10.55 -17.82
CA THR A 110 7.49 -10.67 -19.29
C THR A 110 6.38 -9.86 -19.98
N LYS A 111 5.50 -9.15 -19.26
CA LYS A 111 4.46 -8.32 -19.89
C LYS A 111 5.02 -6.98 -20.37
N THR A 112 4.79 -6.66 -21.64
CA THR A 112 5.13 -5.36 -22.24
C THR A 112 4.38 -4.23 -21.53
N SER A 113 5.07 -3.49 -20.66
CA SER A 113 4.59 -2.27 -19.98
C SER A 113 4.60 -1.03 -20.88
N LYS A 114 4.76 -1.20 -22.20
CA LYS A 114 4.88 -0.10 -23.15
C LYS A 114 3.62 0.76 -23.14
N GLY A 115 3.78 2.04 -22.78
CA GLY A 115 2.67 2.99 -22.69
C GLY A 115 1.96 3.01 -21.34
N LEU A 116 2.41 2.23 -20.35
CA LEU A 116 1.85 2.19 -18.99
C LEU A 116 2.84 2.78 -17.97
N ALA A 117 2.32 3.67 -17.12
CA ALA A 117 3.01 4.15 -15.92
C ALA A 117 2.95 3.13 -14.78
N ALA A 118 1.86 2.33 -14.70
CA ALA A 118 1.71 1.23 -13.76
C ALA A 118 0.96 0.06 -14.42
N THR A 119 1.36 -1.16 -14.09
CA THR A 119 0.76 -2.40 -14.63
C THR A 119 -0.31 -3.00 -13.72
N GLY A 120 -0.42 -2.48 -12.50
CA GLY A 120 -1.27 -2.97 -11.43
C GLY A 120 -1.00 -2.17 -10.16
N VAL A 121 -1.66 -2.56 -9.07
CA VAL A 121 -1.48 -1.95 -7.75
C VAL A 121 -1.35 -3.04 -6.70
N GLY A 122 -0.38 -2.90 -5.80
CA GLY A 122 -0.24 -3.68 -4.58
C GLY A 122 -0.79 -2.90 -3.39
N SER A 123 -1.42 -3.60 -2.45
CA SER A 123 -1.97 -3.01 -1.23
C SER A 123 -1.72 -3.89 -0.02
N VAL A 124 -1.37 -3.27 1.10
CA VAL A 124 -1.46 -3.87 2.43
C VAL A 124 -2.86 -3.60 2.99
N VAL A 125 -3.54 -4.64 3.43
CA VAL A 125 -4.91 -4.58 3.98
C VAL A 125 -4.98 -5.24 5.34
N CYS A 126 -5.93 -4.84 6.18
CA CYS A 126 -6.27 -5.61 7.38
C CYS A 126 -6.93 -6.92 6.93
N ALA A 127 -6.27 -8.06 7.17
CA ALA A 127 -6.65 -9.37 6.64
C ALA A 127 -8.05 -9.83 7.08
N GLN A 128 -8.53 -9.33 8.21
CA GLN A 128 -9.84 -9.69 8.77
C GLN A 128 -11.00 -8.92 8.12
N HIS A 129 -10.76 -7.70 7.65
CA HIS A 129 -11.83 -6.77 7.25
C HIS A 129 -11.63 -6.18 5.85
N ASP A 130 -10.55 -6.56 5.16
CA ASP A 130 -10.20 -6.14 3.79
C ASP A 130 -10.14 -4.61 3.58
N MET A 131 -9.80 -3.89 4.65
CA MET A 131 -9.62 -2.43 4.61
C MET A 131 -8.16 -2.08 4.37
N GLN A 132 -7.91 -1.17 3.45
CA GLN A 132 -6.58 -0.70 3.08
C GLN A 132 -5.94 0.07 4.24
N LEU A 133 -4.65 -0.17 4.44
CA LEU A 133 -3.86 0.64 5.37
C LEU A 133 -3.55 2.01 4.76
N ALA A 134 -3.45 3.01 5.62
CA ALA A 134 -2.90 4.32 5.26
C ALA A 134 -1.50 4.14 4.67
N ASN A 135 -1.23 4.79 3.54
CA ASN A 135 0.01 4.62 2.78
C ASN A 135 0.39 3.16 2.47
N GLY A 136 -0.57 2.24 2.48
CA GLY A 136 -0.35 0.82 2.23
C GLY A 136 -0.39 0.43 0.76
N VAL A 137 -0.68 1.38 -0.13
CA VAL A 137 -0.94 1.13 -1.56
C VAL A 137 0.19 1.69 -2.43
N GLY A 138 0.67 0.90 -3.39
CA GLY A 138 1.74 1.28 -4.31
C GLY A 138 1.58 0.66 -5.69
N ASP A 139 2.06 1.37 -6.70
CA ASP A 139 2.00 0.93 -8.09
C ASP A 139 2.95 -0.23 -8.38
N LEU A 140 2.48 -1.18 -9.19
CA LEU A 140 3.27 -2.31 -9.67
C LEU A 140 3.90 -1.98 -11.02
N GLN A 141 5.24 -2.07 -11.07
CA GLN A 141 6.03 -1.84 -12.29
C GLN A 141 6.01 -3.03 -13.25
N LYS A 142 5.63 -4.20 -12.75
CA LYS A 142 5.60 -5.48 -13.46
C LYS A 142 4.25 -6.17 -13.22
N GLY A 143 3.69 -6.76 -14.25
CA GLY A 143 2.36 -7.36 -14.22
C GLY A 143 2.38 -8.86 -14.47
N GLU A 144 1.38 -9.59 -13.97
CA GLU A 144 1.24 -11.04 -14.20
C GLU A 144 1.14 -11.39 -15.69
N SER A 145 1.85 -12.43 -16.10
CA SER A 145 1.63 -13.08 -17.39
C SER A 145 0.70 -14.27 -17.21
N LYS A 146 -0.36 -14.31 -18.03
CA LYS A 146 -1.26 -15.47 -18.14
C LYS A 146 -0.81 -16.35 -19.28
#